data_AF-A0A2S2PSD7-F1
#
_entry.id   AF-A0A2S2PSD7-F1
#
_cell.length_a   1.000
_cell.length_b   1.000
_cell.length_c   1.000
_cell.angle_alpha   90.00
_cell.angle_beta   90.00
_cell.angle_gamma   90.00
#
_symmetry.space_group_name_H-M   'P 1'
#
loop_
_entity.id
_entity.type
_entity.pdbx_description
1 polymer ?
#
loop_
_entity_poly.entity_id
_entity_poly.type
_entity_poly.pdbx_seq_one_letter_code
_entity_poly.pdbx_strand_id
1 'polypeptide(L)'
;KKAAEPKKAAPKEEVQEEEPDAAELILAAEPKSSNPFDALPKGTFNMDEFKRVYSNEEESKSIAYFWDHFDKENYSIWFGEYKYNNELQKVFMSCNLISGMYQRLDKMRKQAFASVCLFGSEGDSTISGVWIWRGHDLAFELSNDWKVDYDVYTWKKLDANTEETKKLVSEYFAWTAKDKDGRPFNQGKIFK
;
A
#
# COMPACT_ATOMS: atom_id res chain seq x y z
N LYS A 1 31.13 56.36 33.00
CA LYS A 1 32.43 56.27 32.28
C LYS A 1 33.03 54.89 32.55
N LYS A 2 33.49 54.20 31.48
CA LYS A 2 34.16 52.88 31.41
C LYS A 2 33.29 51.67 31.82
N ALA A 3 32.84 50.76 30.95
CA ALA A 3 33.46 49.99 29.86
C ALA A 3 34.46 48.91 30.34
N ALA A 4 34.06 47.63 30.22
CA ALA A 4 34.80 46.54 29.57
C ALA A 4 34.14 45.16 29.86
N GLU A 5 33.58 44.54 28.83
CA GLU A 5 33.51 43.08 28.62
C GLU A 5 34.92 42.50 28.35
N PRO A 6 35.18 41.17 28.14
CA PRO A 6 34.30 39.97 28.18
C PRO A 6 34.94 38.72 28.87
N LYS A 7 34.19 37.63 29.09
CA LYS A 7 34.60 36.23 28.75
C LYS A 7 33.55 35.14 29.11
N LYS A 8 33.13 34.45 28.04
CA LYS A 8 32.57 33.09 27.88
C LYS A 8 32.70 32.09 29.05
N ALA A 9 31.59 31.41 29.35
CA ALA A 9 31.53 29.95 29.57
C ALA A 9 30.10 29.44 29.30
N ALA A 10 29.99 28.31 28.61
CA ALA A 10 28.80 27.78 27.95
C ALA A 10 27.74 27.16 28.90
N PRO A 11 26.44 27.14 28.52
CA PRO A 11 25.43 26.30 29.18
C PRO A 11 25.63 24.83 28.82
N LYS A 12 25.62 23.95 29.83
CA LYS A 12 25.49 22.49 29.66
C LYS A 12 24.09 22.18 29.13
N GLU A 13 24.03 21.52 27.97
CA GLU A 13 22.83 20.79 27.52
C GLU A 13 22.54 19.65 28.50
N GLU A 14 21.37 19.68 29.12
CA GLU A 14 20.69 18.51 29.68
C GLU A 14 20.25 17.62 28.50
N VAL A 15 20.88 16.46 28.39
CA VAL A 15 20.38 15.35 27.57
C VAL A 15 19.16 14.80 28.32
N GLN A 16 17.96 15.10 27.83
CA GLN A 16 16.77 14.35 28.19
C GLN A 16 16.93 12.94 27.59
N GLU A 17 17.14 11.95 28.46
CA GLU A 17 16.88 10.56 28.14
C GLU A 17 15.39 10.44 27.81
N GLU A 18 15.06 10.35 26.52
CA GLU A 18 13.76 9.84 26.06
C GLU A 18 13.65 8.38 26.52
N GLU A 19 12.82 8.15 27.54
CA GLU A 19 12.29 6.81 27.81
C GLU A 19 11.61 6.29 26.53
N PRO A 20 11.88 5.05 26.09
CA PRO A 20 11.22 4.51 24.91
C PRO A 20 9.71 4.49 25.13
N ASP A 21 8.98 5.01 24.14
CA ASP A 21 7.52 5.13 24.16
C ASP A 21 6.89 3.76 24.46
N ALA A 22 5.92 3.73 25.36
CA ALA A 22 5.25 2.49 25.78
C ALA A 22 4.66 1.70 24.58
N ALA A 23 4.40 2.36 23.45
CA ALA A 23 4.03 1.69 22.20
C ALA A 23 5.15 0.82 21.63
N GLU A 24 6.42 1.21 21.72
CA GLU A 24 7.56 0.40 21.25
C GLU A 24 7.80 -0.84 22.13
N LEU A 25 7.63 -0.70 23.45
CA LEU A 25 7.74 -1.82 24.38
C LEU A 25 6.56 -2.81 24.24
N ILE A 26 5.35 -2.33 23.95
CA ILE A 26 4.20 -3.18 23.66
C ILE A 26 4.37 -3.88 22.29
N LEU A 27 4.94 -3.20 21.30
CA LEU A 27 5.25 -3.79 19.98
C LEU A 27 6.33 -4.89 20.06
N ALA A 28 7.27 -4.76 21.02
CA ALA A 28 8.32 -5.75 21.26
C ALA A 28 7.85 -6.97 22.07
N ALA A 29 6.75 -6.84 22.81
CA ALA A 29 6.18 -7.88 23.68
C ALA A 29 5.09 -8.73 23.00
N GLU A 30 4.55 -8.30 21.86
CA GLU A 30 3.78 -9.23 21.02
C GLU A 30 4.72 -10.35 20.55
N PRO A 31 4.32 -11.63 20.69
CA PRO A 31 5.11 -12.73 20.16
C PRO A 31 5.34 -12.42 18.68
N LYS A 32 6.62 -12.25 18.28
CA LYS A 32 7.03 -12.01 16.90
C LYS A 32 6.45 -13.12 16.03
N SER A 33 5.21 -12.94 15.59
CA SER A 33 4.69 -13.52 14.37
C SER A 33 5.58 -12.88 13.32
N SER A 34 6.68 -13.57 12.99
CA SER A 34 7.66 -13.13 12.01
C SER A 34 6.90 -12.61 10.81
N ASN A 35 6.98 -11.30 10.50
CA ASN A 35 6.37 -10.81 9.28
C ASN A 35 7.07 -11.57 8.16
N PRO A 36 6.35 -12.28 7.30
CA PRO A 36 7.00 -13.12 6.31
C PRO A 36 7.77 -12.28 5.27
N PHE A 37 7.52 -10.97 5.21
CA PHE A 37 8.30 -10.00 4.44
C PHE A 37 9.66 -9.64 5.06
N ASP A 38 9.91 -9.92 6.34
CA ASP A 38 11.21 -9.65 6.98
C ASP A 38 12.32 -10.57 6.45
N ALA A 39 11.95 -11.75 5.93
CA ALA A 39 12.87 -12.66 5.28
C ALA A 39 13.37 -12.16 3.91
N LEU A 40 12.66 -11.19 3.31
CA LEU A 40 13.02 -10.62 2.02
C LEU A 40 14.05 -9.51 2.19
N PRO A 41 14.85 -9.16 1.16
CA PRO A 41 15.73 -8.00 1.20
C PRO A 41 14.95 -6.71 1.49
N LYS A 42 15.46 -5.86 2.40
CA LYS A 42 14.87 -4.56 2.74
C LYS A 42 15.16 -3.63 1.56
N GLY A 43 14.19 -3.55 0.65
CA GLY A 43 14.29 -2.69 -0.53
C GLY A 43 14.43 -1.20 -0.16
N THR A 44 14.76 -0.38 -1.14
CA THR A 44 14.96 1.07 -0.97
C THR A 44 13.64 1.84 -0.92
N PHE A 45 12.54 1.25 -1.38
CA PHE A 45 11.23 1.90 -1.42
C PHE A 45 10.57 1.97 -0.04
N ASN A 46 10.27 3.18 0.42
CA ASN A 46 9.58 3.43 1.67
C ASN A 46 8.06 3.45 1.48
N MET A 47 7.40 2.34 1.82
CA MET A 47 5.95 2.17 1.65
C MET A 47 5.13 3.15 2.49
N ASP A 48 5.55 3.43 3.73
CA ASP A 48 4.82 4.35 4.63
C ASP A 48 4.90 5.79 4.14
N GLU A 49 6.06 6.20 3.62
CA GLU A 49 6.25 7.52 3.02
C GLU A 49 5.42 7.68 1.75
N PHE A 50 5.45 6.68 0.86
CA PHE A 50 4.60 6.67 -0.33
C PHE A 50 3.12 6.80 0.03
N LYS A 51 2.62 6.04 1.02
CA LYS A 51 1.23 6.14 1.48
C LYS A 51 0.87 7.52 2.02
N ARG A 52 1.81 8.18 2.70
CA ARG A 52 1.65 9.55 3.20
C ARG A 52 1.56 10.54 2.05
N VAL A 53 2.46 10.44 1.07
CA VAL A 53 2.44 11.26 -0.15
C VAL A 53 1.14 11.04 -0.92
N TYR A 54 0.74 9.78 -1.14
CA TYR A 54 -0.50 9.43 -1.84
C TYR A 54 -1.77 9.97 -1.14
N SER A 55 -1.75 10.10 0.19
CA SER A 55 -2.91 10.60 0.94
C SER A 55 -2.97 12.13 1.06
N ASN A 56 -1.83 12.80 0.96
CA ASN A 56 -1.71 14.24 1.26
C ASN A 56 -1.50 15.10 0.00
N GLU A 57 -0.91 14.53 -1.05
CA GLU A 57 -0.62 15.20 -2.31
C GLU A 57 -1.58 14.76 -3.42
N GLU A 58 -1.60 15.53 -4.50
CA GLU A 58 -2.36 15.19 -5.71
C GLU A 58 -1.85 13.90 -6.37
N GLU A 59 -2.74 13.21 -7.07
CA GLU A 59 -2.50 11.92 -7.71
C GLU A 59 -1.32 11.98 -8.68
N SER A 60 -1.19 13.08 -9.43
CA SER A 60 -0.08 13.28 -10.36
C SER A 60 1.28 13.30 -9.66
N LYS A 61 1.36 13.93 -8.47
CA LYS A 61 2.60 13.99 -7.69
C LYS A 61 2.89 12.66 -7.00
N SER A 62 1.86 12.01 -6.45
CA SER A 62 2.05 10.73 -5.76
C SER A 62 2.41 9.60 -6.72
N ILE A 63 1.85 9.58 -7.93
CA ILE A 63 2.24 8.66 -9.01
C ILE A 63 3.68 8.94 -9.46
N ALA A 64 4.07 10.22 -9.63
CA ALA A 64 5.45 10.56 -9.97
C ALA A 64 6.43 10.12 -8.87
N TYR A 65 6.10 10.39 -7.61
CA TYR A 65 6.88 9.96 -6.44
C TYR A 65 7.03 8.44 -6.39
N PHE A 66 5.93 7.71 -6.64
CA PHE A 66 5.94 6.25 -6.74
C PHE A 66 6.98 5.79 -7.75
N TRP A 67 6.91 6.25 -8.99
CA TRP A 67 7.84 5.79 -10.04
C TRP A 67 9.29 6.23 -9.83
N ASP A 68 9.52 7.35 -9.15
CA ASP A 68 10.87 7.84 -8.82
C ASP A 68 11.55 7.01 -7.73
N HIS A 69 10.77 6.56 -6.73
CA HIS A 69 11.29 5.79 -5.59
C HIS A 69 11.05 4.28 -5.72
N PHE A 70 10.27 3.83 -6.71
CA PHE A 70 9.86 2.44 -6.83
C PHE A 70 11.05 1.51 -7.06
N ASP A 71 11.26 0.63 -6.10
CA ASP A 71 12.32 -0.37 -6.14
C ASP A 71 11.83 -1.63 -6.85
N LYS A 72 12.06 -1.68 -8.15
CA LYS A 72 11.70 -2.84 -8.99
C LYS A 72 12.48 -4.12 -8.68
N GLU A 73 13.58 -4.05 -7.93
CA GLU A 73 14.38 -5.24 -7.57
C GLU A 73 13.80 -5.95 -6.35
N ASN A 74 13.19 -5.19 -5.43
CA ASN A 74 12.67 -5.74 -4.17
C ASN A 74 11.14 -5.68 -4.07
N TYR A 75 10.46 -4.96 -4.96
CA TYR A 75 9.01 -4.85 -4.99
C TYR A 75 8.46 -5.36 -6.33
N SER A 76 7.20 -5.79 -6.30
CA SER A 76 6.48 -6.19 -7.50
C SER A 76 5.10 -5.56 -7.54
N ILE A 77 4.62 -5.37 -8.77
CA ILE A 77 3.29 -4.86 -9.07
C ILE A 77 2.46 -6.03 -9.60
N TRP A 78 1.27 -6.18 -9.05
CA TRP A 78 0.34 -7.25 -9.38
C TRP A 78 -1.01 -6.67 -9.74
N PHE A 79 -1.63 -7.25 -10.75
CA PHE A 79 -3.00 -6.97 -11.12
C PHE A 79 -3.90 -8.09 -10.62
N GLY A 80 -4.86 -7.74 -9.79
CA GLY A 80 -5.88 -8.65 -9.28
C GLY A 80 -7.21 -8.38 -9.95
N GLU A 81 -7.86 -9.39 -10.52
CA GLU A 81 -9.22 -9.29 -11.08
C GLU A 81 -10.12 -10.34 -10.43
N TYR A 82 -11.32 -9.94 -10.06
CA TYR A 82 -12.27 -10.85 -9.42
C TYR A 82 -12.84 -11.84 -10.44
N LYS A 83 -12.83 -13.13 -10.10
CA LYS A 83 -13.26 -14.21 -11.00
C LYS A 83 -14.79 -14.30 -11.13
N TYR A 84 -15.51 -13.96 -10.07
CA TYR A 84 -16.95 -14.24 -9.96
C TYR A 84 -17.80 -12.98 -10.14
N ASN A 85 -17.53 -12.18 -11.17
CA ASN A 85 -18.23 -10.91 -11.43
C ASN A 85 -19.77 -11.05 -11.45
N ASN A 86 -20.30 -12.22 -11.85
CA ASN A 86 -21.74 -12.53 -11.82
C ASN A 86 -22.37 -12.43 -10.42
N GLU A 87 -21.59 -12.62 -9.35
CA GLU A 87 -22.06 -12.50 -7.96
C GLU A 87 -22.13 -11.04 -7.48
N LEU A 88 -21.52 -10.10 -8.23
CA LEU A 88 -21.46 -8.68 -7.89
C LEU A 88 -22.76 -7.97 -8.29
N GLN A 89 -23.84 -8.31 -7.60
CA GLN A 89 -25.17 -7.76 -7.89
C GLN A 89 -25.38 -6.35 -7.34
N LYS A 90 -24.84 -6.05 -6.16
CA LYS A 90 -25.02 -4.75 -5.49
C LYS A 90 -23.67 -4.11 -5.21
N VAL A 91 -23.51 -2.87 -5.66
CA VAL A 91 -22.28 -2.07 -5.48
C VAL A 91 -21.82 -2.04 -4.02
N PHE A 92 -22.74 -1.78 -3.08
CA PHE A 92 -22.41 -1.75 -1.65
C PHE A 92 -21.90 -3.10 -1.11
N MET A 93 -22.47 -4.22 -1.58
CA MET A 93 -22.02 -5.55 -1.16
C MET A 93 -20.62 -5.85 -1.71
N SER A 94 -20.36 -5.47 -2.97
CA SER A 94 -19.04 -5.59 -3.60
C SER A 94 -17.98 -4.78 -2.85
N CYS A 95 -18.30 -3.56 -2.41
CA CYS A 95 -17.40 -2.75 -1.61
C CYS A 95 -17.15 -3.33 -0.21
N ASN A 96 -18.14 -3.99 0.39
CA ASN A 96 -17.97 -4.70 1.67
C ASN A 96 -17.09 -5.93 1.50
N LEU A 97 -17.18 -6.64 0.37
CA LEU A 97 -16.31 -7.77 0.06
C LEU A 97 -14.83 -7.32 0.01
N ILE A 98 -14.54 -6.24 -0.72
CA ILE A 98 -13.18 -5.66 -0.78
C ILE A 98 -12.71 -5.24 0.62
N SER A 99 -13.56 -4.54 1.37
CA SER A 99 -13.20 -4.07 2.71
C SER A 99 -12.96 -5.23 3.69
N GLY A 100 -13.73 -6.31 3.58
CA GLY A 100 -13.55 -7.53 4.37
C GLY A 100 -12.23 -8.24 4.05
N MET A 101 -11.82 -8.28 2.79
CA MET A 101 -10.51 -8.78 2.39
C MET A 101 -9.39 -7.95 3.03
N TYR A 102 -9.50 -6.62 3.00
CA TYR A 102 -8.49 -5.74 3.62
C TYR A 102 -8.33 -5.97 5.12
N GLN A 103 -9.43 -6.21 5.85
CA GLN A 103 -9.36 -6.53 7.27
C GLN A 103 -8.61 -7.84 7.55
N ARG A 104 -8.79 -8.86 6.71
CA ARG A 104 -8.06 -10.14 6.82
C ARG A 104 -6.58 -9.99 6.47
N LEU A 105 -6.27 -9.03 5.61
CA LEU A 105 -4.90 -8.69 5.20
C LEU A 105 -4.26 -7.61 6.09
N ASP A 106 -4.86 -7.21 7.22
CA ASP A 106 -4.35 -6.09 8.02
C ASP A 106 -2.88 -6.26 8.43
N LYS A 107 -2.42 -7.48 8.72
CA LYS A 107 -0.98 -7.76 8.98
C LYS A 107 -0.07 -7.43 7.79
N MET A 108 -0.54 -7.62 6.55
CA MET A 108 0.19 -7.34 5.33
C MET A 108 0.23 -5.84 5.00
N ARG A 109 -0.69 -5.04 5.55
CA ARG A 109 -0.85 -3.63 5.17
C ARG A 109 0.44 -2.84 5.32
N LYS A 110 1.27 -3.08 6.35
CA LYS A 110 2.52 -2.33 6.57
C LYS A 110 3.49 -2.43 5.39
N GLN A 111 3.50 -3.55 4.68
CA GLN A 111 4.47 -3.84 3.61
C GLN A 111 3.82 -3.87 2.21
N ALA A 112 2.56 -3.48 2.11
CA ALA A 112 1.79 -3.53 0.88
C ALA A 112 0.92 -2.29 0.70
N PHE A 113 0.57 -2.04 -0.55
CA PHE A 113 -0.36 -1.01 -0.97
C PHE A 113 -1.21 -1.55 -2.10
N ALA A 114 -2.48 -1.20 -2.16
CA ALA A 114 -3.30 -1.51 -3.32
C ALA A 114 -4.34 -0.43 -3.59
N SER A 115 -4.67 -0.25 -4.87
CA SER A 115 -5.84 0.48 -5.31
C SER A 115 -6.77 -0.49 -6.01
N VAL A 116 -7.85 -0.89 -5.32
CA VAL A 116 -8.89 -1.75 -5.88
C VAL A 116 -10.10 -0.91 -6.23
N CYS A 117 -10.55 -1.07 -7.46
CA CYS A 117 -11.66 -0.34 -8.04
C CYS A 117 -12.81 -1.30 -8.35
N LEU A 118 -14.01 -0.82 -8.09
CA LEU A 118 -15.26 -1.39 -8.56
C LEU A 118 -15.71 -0.58 -9.77
N PHE A 119 -15.97 -1.27 -10.87
CA PHE A 119 -16.46 -0.67 -12.12
C PHE A 119 -17.89 -1.12 -12.40
N GLY A 120 -18.59 -0.33 -13.21
CA GLY A 120 -19.94 -0.65 -13.68
C GLY A 120 -21.04 -0.16 -12.75
N SER A 121 -22.14 -0.89 -12.74
CA SER A 121 -23.36 -0.55 -11.99
C SER A 121 -23.99 -1.80 -11.37
N GLU A 122 -25.07 -1.63 -10.61
CA GLU A 122 -25.79 -2.78 -10.02
C GLU A 122 -26.17 -3.81 -11.09
N GLY A 123 -25.92 -5.09 -10.81
CA GLY A 123 -26.14 -6.22 -11.71
C GLY A 123 -25.09 -6.43 -12.81
N ASP A 124 -24.25 -5.44 -13.10
CA ASP A 124 -23.13 -5.53 -14.05
C ASP A 124 -21.91 -4.79 -13.49
N SER A 125 -21.31 -5.40 -12.47
CA SER A 125 -20.15 -4.87 -11.76
C SER A 125 -18.94 -5.77 -11.90
N THR A 126 -17.76 -5.18 -11.91
CA THR A 126 -16.49 -5.91 -11.89
C THR A 126 -15.54 -5.29 -10.87
N ILE A 127 -14.71 -6.15 -10.26
CA ILE A 127 -13.67 -5.71 -9.33
C ILE A 127 -12.33 -6.03 -9.94
N SER A 128 -11.47 -5.02 -10.01
CA SER A 128 -10.07 -5.19 -10.34
C SER A 128 -9.24 -4.19 -9.58
N GLY A 129 -7.95 -4.48 -9.40
CA GLY A 129 -7.08 -3.61 -8.64
C GLY A 129 -5.62 -3.83 -8.93
N VAL A 130 -4.85 -2.77 -8.71
CA VAL A 130 -3.40 -2.80 -8.74
C VAL A 130 -2.89 -2.94 -7.32
N TRP A 131 -2.06 -3.94 -7.10
CA TRP A 131 -1.47 -4.29 -5.82
C TRP A 131 0.04 -4.19 -5.91
N ILE A 132 0.66 -3.78 -4.81
CA ILE A 132 2.09 -3.57 -4.70
C ILE A 132 2.53 -4.09 -3.35
N TRP A 133 3.54 -4.93 -3.35
CA TRP A 133 4.14 -5.45 -2.12
C TRP A 133 5.60 -5.78 -2.33
N ARG A 134 6.29 -5.97 -1.21
CA ARG A 134 7.68 -6.40 -1.17
C ARG A 134 7.80 -7.87 -1.54
N GLY A 135 8.80 -8.20 -2.35
CA GLY A 135 9.03 -9.51 -2.91
C GLY A 135 8.55 -9.64 -4.35
N HIS A 136 8.93 -10.74 -4.98
CA HIS A 136 8.59 -11.04 -6.37
C HIS A 136 7.55 -12.14 -6.54
N ASP A 137 7.24 -12.84 -5.46
CA ASP A 137 6.23 -13.91 -5.40
C ASP A 137 4.88 -13.36 -4.93
N LEU A 138 3.84 -14.19 -5.04
CA LEU A 138 2.53 -13.87 -4.51
C LEU A 138 2.60 -13.76 -3.00
N ALA A 139 2.39 -12.55 -2.47
CA ALA A 139 2.44 -12.31 -1.04
C ALA A 139 1.48 -13.21 -0.25
N PHE A 140 0.31 -13.55 -0.81
CA PHE A 140 -0.68 -14.42 -0.19
C PHE A 140 -0.16 -15.83 0.11
N GLU A 141 0.85 -16.31 -0.62
CA GLU A 141 1.42 -17.64 -0.38
C GLU A 141 2.33 -17.69 0.85
N LEU A 142 2.83 -16.52 1.27
CA LEU A 142 3.77 -16.36 2.37
C LEU A 142 3.17 -16.64 3.75
N SER A 143 1.85 -16.53 3.90
CA SER A 143 1.14 -16.80 5.15
C SER A 143 -0.17 -17.51 4.88
N ASN A 144 -0.47 -18.55 5.66
CA ASN A 144 -1.74 -19.25 5.54
C ASN A 144 -2.95 -18.36 5.92
N ASP A 145 -2.73 -17.34 6.75
CA ASP A 145 -3.78 -16.37 7.14
C ASP A 145 -4.26 -15.54 5.93
N TRP A 146 -3.44 -15.38 4.89
CA TRP A 146 -3.73 -14.52 3.74
C TRP A 146 -4.31 -15.28 2.55
N LYS A 147 -4.37 -16.61 2.64
CA LYS A 147 -4.86 -17.51 1.58
C LYS A 147 -6.39 -17.58 1.49
N VAL A 148 -7.12 -16.84 2.32
CA VAL A 148 -8.57 -16.97 2.42
C VAL A 148 -9.30 -16.49 1.15
N ASP A 149 -8.89 -15.34 0.60
CA ASP A 149 -9.61 -14.72 -0.52
C ASP A 149 -8.79 -14.63 -1.81
N TYR A 150 -7.49 -14.87 -1.78
CA TYR A 150 -6.68 -14.68 -2.99
C TYR A 150 -7.14 -15.59 -4.15
N ASP A 151 -7.68 -16.78 -3.86
CA ASP A 151 -8.17 -17.72 -4.87
C ASP A 151 -9.38 -17.22 -5.67
N VAL A 152 -10.17 -16.29 -5.12
CA VAL A 152 -11.31 -15.72 -5.85
C VAL A 152 -10.90 -14.61 -6.83
N TYR A 153 -9.60 -14.26 -6.85
CA TYR A 153 -9.00 -13.32 -7.79
C TYR A 153 -8.04 -14.04 -8.75
N THR A 154 -7.93 -13.55 -9.98
CA THR A 154 -6.81 -13.87 -10.87
C THR A 154 -5.70 -12.85 -10.64
N TRP A 155 -4.49 -13.33 -10.39
CA TRP A 155 -3.33 -12.49 -10.17
C TRP A 155 -2.40 -12.54 -11.37
N LYS A 156 -2.02 -11.37 -11.88
CA LYS A 156 -1.05 -11.24 -12.96
C LYS A 156 0.06 -10.30 -12.50
N LYS A 157 1.29 -10.80 -12.46
CA LYS A 157 2.46 -9.96 -12.23
C LYS A 157 2.65 -9.01 -13.42
N LEU A 158 2.83 -7.73 -13.14
CA LEU A 158 3.08 -6.70 -14.13
C LEU A 158 4.56 -6.34 -14.15
N ASP A 159 5.06 -5.97 -15.33
CA ASP A 159 6.42 -5.45 -15.49
C ASP A 159 6.41 -3.93 -15.33
N ALA A 160 7.11 -3.43 -14.31
CA ALA A 160 7.25 -2.01 -14.00
C ALA A 160 7.92 -1.19 -15.13
N ASN A 161 8.64 -1.82 -16.05
CA ASN A 161 9.32 -1.13 -17.14
C ASN A 161 8.41 -0.84 -18.34
N THR A 162 7.26 -1.53 -18.47
CA THR A 162 6.38 -1.34 -19.64
C THR A 162 5.52 -0.09 -19.48
N GLU A 163 5.33 0.64 -20.59
CA GLU A 163 4.45 1.82 -20.60
C GLU A 163 2.99 1.46 -20.28
N GLU A 164 2.56 0.24 -20.62
CA GLU A 164 1.24 -0.28 -20.28
C GLU A 164 1.04 -0.38 -18.77
N THR A 165 2.00 -0.95 -18.03
CA THR A 165 1.92 -1.02 -16.57
C THR A 165 1.95 0.37 -15.96
N LYS A 166 2.78 1.27 -16.48
CA LYS A 166 2.85 2.65 -16.00
C LYS A 166 1.51 3.37 -16.15
N LYS A 167 0.87 3.24 -17.31
CA LYS A 167 -0.48 3.77 -17.55
C LYS A 167 -1.50 3.12 -16.62
N LEU A 168 -1.52 1.80 -16.55
CA LEU A 168 -2.47 1.06 -15.70
C LEU A 168 -2.36 1.49 -14.23
N VAL A 169 -1.15 1.49 -13.66
CA VAL A 169 -0.92 1.93 -12.27
C VAL A 169 -1.40 3.37 -12.09
N SER A 170 -1.09 4.27 -13.03
CA SER A 170 -1.49 5.67 -12.95
C SER A 170 -3.02 5.82 -12.98
N GLU A 171 -3.69 5.11 -13.87
CA GLU A 171 -5.15 5.14 -14.00
C GLU A 171 -5.86 4.56 -12.77
N TYR A 172 -5.33 3.47 -12.20
CA TYR A 172 -5.89 2.88 -10.96
C TYR A 172 -5.58 3.72 -9.73
N PHE A 173 -4.43 4.40 -9.69
CA PHE A 173 -4.08 5.30 -8.58
C PHE A 173 -4.86 6.60 -8.64
N ALA A 174 -5.21 7.07 -9.84
CA ALA A 174 -6.04 8.25 -10.04
C ALA A 174 -7.55 7.94 -10.09
N TRP A 175 -7.96 6.67 -9.98
CA TRP A 175 -9.34 6.20 -10.16
C TRP A 175 -10.01 6.65 -11.47
N THR A 176 -9.20 6.86 -12.51
CA THR A 176 -9.64 7.21 -13.87
C THR A 176 -9.69 6.01 -14.80
N ALA A 177 -9.29 4.84 -14.31
CA ALA A 177 -9.33 3.58 -15.03
C ALA A 177 -10.74 3.24 -15.53
N LYS A 178 -10.79 2.40 -16.57
CA LYS A 178 -11.98 1.69 -17.01
C LYS A 178 -11.68 0.20 -16.97
N ASP A 179 -12.72 -0.59 -16.80
CA ASP A 179 -12.60 -2.03 -16.90
C ASP A 179 -12.30 -2.46 -18.36
N LYS A 180 -11.89 -3.72 -18.55
CA LYS A 180 -11.66 -4.35 -19.86
C LYS A 180 -12.87 -4.23 -20.80
N ASP A 181 -14.08 -4.29 -20.23
CA ASP A 181 -15.34 -4.14 -20.98
C ASP A 181 -15.77 -2.65 -21.13
N GLY A 182 -14.90 -1.70 -20.76
CA GLY A 182 -15.16 -0.26 -20.87
C GLY A 182 -16.10 0.30 -19.79
N ARG A 183 -16.41 -0.49 -18.75
CA ARG A 183 -17.26 -0.06 -17.63
C ARG A 183 -16.63 1.14 -16.90
N PRO A 184 -17.42 2.17 -16.55
CA PRO A 184 -16.90 3.34 -15.84
C PRO A 184 -16.55 2.98 -14.39
N PHE A 185 -15.59 3.72 -13.84
CA PHE A 185 -15.30 3.68 -12.41
C PHE A 185 -16.55 4.05 -11.59
N ASN A 186 -16.81 3.28 -10.54
CA ASN A 186 -17.92 3.52 -9.61
C ASN A 186 -17.39 3.85 -8.21
N GLN A 187 -16.60 2.94 -7.62
CA GLN A 187 -16.03 3.14 -6.28
C GLN A 187 -14.59 2.61 -6.20
N GLY A 188 -13.76 3.28 -5.40
CA GLY A 188 -12.38 2.91 -5.16
C GLY A 188 -12.13 2.63 -3.68
N LYS A 189 -11.28 1.66 -3.38
CA LYS A 189 -10.83 1.31 -2.03
C LYS A 189 -9.31 1.17 -2.05
N ILE A 190 -8.65 1.98 -1.23
CA ILE A 190 -7.20 1.90 -1.05
C ILE A 190 -6.88 0.99 0.12
N PHE A 191 -5.98 0.05 -0.11
CA PHE A 191 -5.35 -0.74 0.93
C PHE A 191 -4.05 -0.03 1.36
N LYS A 192 -4.03 0.50 2.59
CA LYS A 192 -2.86 1.19 3.16
C LYS A 192 -2.75 0.99 4.66
#